data_AF-A0A349K1C4-F1
#
_entry.id   AF-A0A349K1C4-F1
#
_cell.length_a   1.000
_cell.length_b   1.000
_cell.length_c   1.000
_cell.angle_alpha   90.00
_cell.angle_beta   90.00
_cell.angle_gamma   90.00
#
_symmetry.space_group_name_H-M   'P 1'
#
loop_
_entity.id
_entity.type
_entity.pdbx_description
1 polymer ?
#
loop_
_entity_poly.entity_id
_entity_poly.type
_entity_poly.pdbx_seq_one_letter_code
_entity_poly.pdbx_strand_id
1 'polypeptide(L)' 'IEGAWQFPQGGMDEGESPLEALHREVEEEVGLPPSSYEVLESRDGYCYLFPPEVKKSKKGRKG' A
#
# COMPACT_ATOMS: atom_id res chain seq x y z
N ILE A 1 5.39 -4.98 13.68
CA ILE A 1 5.90 -6.18 14.40
C ILE A 1 7.12 -6.62 13.62
N GLU A 2 8.29 -6.65 14.26
CA GLU A 2 9.51 -7.08 13.58
C GLU A 2 9.38 -8.56 13.17
N GLY A 3 9.75 -8.88 11.94
CA GLY A 3 9.66 -10.24 11.39
C GLY A 3 8.25 -10.71 10.99
N ALA A 4 7.23 -9.85 11.04
CA ALA A 4 5.91 -10.21 10.53
C ALA A 4 5.88 -10.19 9.00
N TRP A 5 5.23 -11.18 8.39
CA TRP A 5 4.96 -11.19 6.95
C TRP A 5 4.01 -10.07 6.57
N GLN A 6 4.36 -9.34 5.51
CA GLN A 6 3.52 -8.31 4.91
C GLN A 6 3.60 -8.42 3.39
N PHE A 7 2.55 -7.94 2.73
CA PHE A 7 2.60 -7.66 1.30
C PHE A 7 3.38 -6.38 1.03
N PRO A 8 3.94 -6.22 -0.18
CA PRO A 8 4.47 -4.95 -0.63
C PRO A 8 3.40 -3.87 -0.53
N GLN A 9 3.72 -2.75 0.11
CA GLN A 9 2.75 -1.68 0.34
C GLN A 9 3.45 -0.34 0.56
N GLY A 10 2.71 0.74 0.29
CA GLY A 10 3.08 2.07 0.74
C GLY A 10 1.95 3.07 0.56
N GLY A 11 2.30 4.35 0.64
CA GLY A 11 1.36 5.44 0.39
C GLY A 11 1.07 5.60 -1.11
N MET A 12 -0.09 6.18 -1.43
CA MET A 12 -0.30 6.73 -2.77
C MET A 12 0.15 8.19 -2.77
N ASP A 13 0.91 8.57 -3.78
CA ASP A 13 1.30 9.96 -4.02
C ASP A 13 0.16 10.79 -4.63
N GLU A 14 0.30 12.12 -4.62
CA GLU A 14 -0.73 13.00 -5.19
C GLU A 14 -0.84 12.81 -6.70
N GLY A 15 -2.03 12.45 -7.16
CA GLY A 15 -2.32 12.19 -8.58
C GLY A 15 -1.94 10.78 -9.06
N GLU A 16 -1.37 9.94 -8.19
CA GLU A 16 -1.04 8.55 -8.49
C GLU A 16 -2.29 7.66 -8.41
N SER A 17 -2.47 6.77 -9.39
CA SER A 17 -3.51 5.75 -9.33
C SER A 17 -3.09 4.57 -8.43
N PRO A 18 -4.04 3.82 -7.86
CA PRO A 18 -3.71 2.62 -7.05
C PRO A 18 -2.84 1.59 -7.79
N LEU A 19 -2.98 1.50 -9.12
CA LEU A 19 -2.21 0.58 -9.94
C LEU A 19 -0.76 1.06 -10.13
N GLU A 20 -0.55 2.36 -10.33
CA GLU A 20 0.79 2.96 -10.39
C GLU A 20 1.53 2.79 -9.06
N ALA A 21 0.84 3.06 -7.95
CA ALA A 21 1.38 2.83 -6.61
C ALA A 21 1.78 1.36 -6.40
N LEU A 22 0.90 0.41 -6.77
CA LEU A 22 1.20 -1.02 -6.71
C LEU A 22 2.48 -1.37 -7.49
N HIS A 23 2.61 -0.86 -8.70
CA HIS A 23 3.77 -1.11 -9.55
C HIS A 23 5.07 -0.59 -8.93
N ARG A 24 5.05 0.65 -8.43
CA ARG A 24 6.19 1.29 -7.76
C ARG A 24 6.61 0.52 -6.50
N GLU A 25 5.68 0.23 -5.60
CA GLU A 25 5.98 -0.44 -4.32
C GLU A 25 6.49 -1.88 -4.51
N VAL A 26 5.93 -2.63 -5.46
CA VAL A 26 6.41 -4.00 -5.77
C VAL A 26 7.83 -3.97 -6.34
N GLU A 27 8.15 -2.99 -7.18
CA GLU A 27 9.50 -2.84 -7.72
C GLU A 27 10.49 -2.38 -6.64
N GLU A 28 10.12 -1.44 -5.76
CA GLU A 28 10.97 -0.93 -4.69
C GLU A 28 11.28 -1.96 -3.59
N GLU A 29 10.26 -2.72 -3.14
CA GLU A 29 10.43 -3.65 -2.00
C GLU A 29 10.85 -5.06 -2.41
N VAL A 30 10.45 -5.52 -3.61
CA VAL A 30 10.68 -6.90 -4.07
C VAL A 30 11.60 -6.96 -5.29
N GLY A 31 11.78 -5.86 -6.02
CA GLY A 31 12.60 -5.84 -7.24
C GLY A 31 11.93 -6.48 -8.46
N LEU A 32 10.61 -6.69 -8.41
CA LEU A 32 9.85 -7.26 -9.53
C LEU A 32 9.28 -6.15 -10.41
N PRO A 33 9.68 -6.04 -11.68
CA PRO A 33 9.12 -5.03 -12.58
C PRO A 33 7.70 -5.42 -13.01
N PRO A 34 6.87 -4.44 -13.41
CA PRO A 34 5.48 -4.69 -13.87
C PRO A 34 5.35 -5.70 -15.00
N SER A 35 6.39 -5.90 -15.81
CA SER A 35 6.42 -6.90 -16.88
C SER A 35 6.53 -8.35 -16.39
N SER A 36 6.81 -8.57 -15.11
CA SER A 36 7.00 -9.89 -14.52
C SER A 36 5.73 -10.48 -13.88
N TYR A 37 4.63 -9.72 -13.87
CA TYR A 37 3.35 -10.16 -13.31
C TYR A 37 2.18 -9.50 -14.02
N GLU A 38 0.97 -10.00 -13.74
CA GLU A 38 -0.27 -9.46 -14.29
C GLU A 38 -1.27 -9.23 -13.15
N VAL A 39 -1.95 -8.10 -13.17
CA VAL A 39 -3.03 -7.81 -12.22
C VAL A 39 -4.33 -8.39 -12.79
N LEU A 40 -4.80 -9.49 -12.19
CA LEU A 40 -6.00 -10.19 -12.65
C LEU A 40 -7.31 -9.55 -12.16
N GLU A 41 -7.30 -8.98 -10.96
CA GLU A 41 -8.47 -8.37 -10.33
C GLU A 41 -8.05 -7.29 -9.33
N SER A 42 -8.85 -6.24 -9.20
CA SER A 42 -8.72 -5.23 -8.15
C SER A 42 -10.05 -5.07 -7.41
N ARG A 43 -9.99 -4.89 -6.09
CA ARG A 43 -11.16 -4.75 -5.22
C ARG A 43 -10.91 -3.66 -4.19
N ASP A 44 -11.84 -2.73 -4.09
CA ASP A 44 -11.81 -1.66 -3.11
C ASP A 44 -12.36 -2.11 -1.74
N GLY A 45 -12.11 -1.30 -0.71
CA GLY A 45 -12.72 -1.46 0.61
C GLY A 45 -11.94 -2.30 1.62
N TYR A 46 -10.69 -2.66 1.32
CA TYR A 46 -9.79 -3.26 2.30
C TYR A 46 -9.24 -2.19 3.25
N CYS A 47 -9.73 -2.19 4.48
CA CYS A 47 -9.20 -1.37 5.56
C CYS A 47 -8.62 -2.28 6.65
N TYR A 48 -7.41 -1.99 7.10
CA TYR A 48 -6.86 -2.64 8.28
C TYR A 48 -7.75 -2.36 9.50
N LEU A 49 -8.15 -3.43 10.21
CA LEU A 49 -8.83 -3.32 11.49
C LEU A 49 -7.80 -2.97 12.57
N PHE A 50 -7.53 -1.68 12.73
CA PHE A 50 -6.67 -1.20 13.80
C PHE A 50 -7.37 -1.36 15.17
N PRO A 51 -6.65 -1.85 16.21
CA PRO A 51 -7.11 -1.79 17.58
C PRO A 51 -7.54 -0.35 17.95
N PRO A 52 -8.56 -0.16 18.80
CA PRO A 52 -9.06 1.17 19.17
C PRO A 52 -7.97 2.14 19.67
N GLU A 53 -6.92 1.60 20.27
CA GLU A 53 -5.77 2.33 20.82
C GLU A 53 -4.91 2.99 19.71
N VAL A 54 -4.81 2.36 18.53
CA VAL A 54 -4.00 2.83 17.40
C VAL A 54 -4.73 3.88 16.55
N LYS A 55 -6.06 4.00 16.69
CA LYS A 55 -6.88 4.98 15.95
C LYS A 55 -6.59 6.45 16.33
N LYS A 56 -5.76 6.70 17.34
CA LYS A 56 -5.37 8.04 17.80
C LYS A 56 -4.05 8.52 17.20
N SER A 57 -3.95 8.66 15.87
CA SER A 57 -3.05 9.63 15.23
C SER A 57 -3.15 9.55 13.70
N LYS A 58 -4.15 10.20 13.09
CA LYS A 58 -4.05 10.82 11.75
C LYS A 58 -5.02 12.00 11.69
N LYS A 59 -4.79 13.03 12.53
CA LYS A 59 -5.32 14.36 12.23
C LYS A 59 -4.52 14.85 11.02
N GLY A 60 -5.19 15.03 9.88
CA GLY A 60 -4.58 15.28 8.59
C GLY A 60 -3.46 16.33 8.63
N ARG A 61 -2.31 15.97 8.06
CA ARG A 61 -1.35 16.94 7.54
C ARG A 61 -1.79 17.27 6.12
N LYS A 62 -2.69 18.24 6.00
CA LYS A 62 -2.71 19.14 4.85
C LYS A 62 -1.53 20.10 5.04
N GLY A 63 -0.66 20.19 4.06
CA GLY A 63 0.45 21.14 4.00
C GLY A 63 1.17 20.96 2.69
#